data_AF-F7KAT1-F1
#
_entry.id   AF-F7KAT1-F1
#
_cell.length_a   1.000
_cell.length_b   1.000
_cell.length_c   1.000
_cell.angle_alpha   90.00
_cell.angle_beta   90.00
_cell.angle_gamma   90.00
#
_symmetry.space_group_name_H-M   'P 1'
#
loop_
_entity.id
_entity.type
_entity.pdbx_description
1 polymer ?
#
loop_
_entity_poly.entity_id
_entity_poly.type
_entity_poly.pdbx_seq_one_letter_code
_entity_poly.pdbx_strand_id
1 'polypeptide(L)'
;MVDRFSVPFWQLNRSLSLSKSDKLRGVMEQASRRIDSLRFHLDVKRPPRDENWQCSIVFDGKDKSADFNAGFCLFLEEWRDYRDERQEGTLSKDKYQDWQEKTLAYYSSTAVNSDTDKSE
;
A
#
# COMPACT_ATOMS: atom_id res chain seq x y z
N MET A 1 -0.99 -5.13 47.93
CA MET A 1 -1.90 -4.31 47.10
C MET A 1 -1.02 -3.67 46.04
N VAL A 2 -0.96 -4.26 44.84
CA VAL A 2 -0.13 -3.77 43.72
C VAL A 2 -0.90 -2.70 42.98
N ASP A 3 -0.34 -1.49 42.95
CA ASP A 3 -0.92 -0.36 42.20
C ASP A 3 -1.02 -0.71 40.72
N ARG A 4 -2.25 -0.63 40.22
CA ARG A 4 -2.64 -0.91 38.85
C ARG A 4 -2.55 0.40 38.07
N PHE A 5 -1.73 0.40 37.03
CA PHE A 5 -1.73 1.34 35.90
C PHE A 5 -1.23 2.77 36.16
N SER A 6 0.08 2.96 35.94
CA SER A 6 0.57 4.12 35.20
C SER A 6 1.62 3.63 34.21
N VAL A 7 1.17 3.21 33.03
CA VAL A 7 2.06 2.88 31.92
C VAL A 7 2.60 4.23 31.40
N PRO A 8 3.92 4.49 31.43
CA PRO A 8 4.48 5.74 30.95
C PRO A 8 4.02 6.03 29.52
N PHE A 9 3.66 7.28 29.22
CA PHE A 9 3.16 7.71 27.91
C PHE A 9 4.08 7.26 26.75
N TRP A 10 5.40 7.19 26.98
CA TRP A 10 6.38 6.68 26.03
C TRP A 10 6.28 5.16 25.75
N GLN A 11 5.86 4.34 26.72
CA GLN A 11 5.59 2.91 26.52
C GLN A 11 4.29 2.67 25.75
N LEU A 12 3.25 3.48 25.98
CA LEU A 12 2.04 3.49 25.15
C LEU A 12 2.36 3.90 23.71
N ASN A 13 3.18 4.93 23.51
CA ASN A 13 3.60 5.38 22.18
C ASN A 13 4.49 4.33 21.47
N ARG A 14 5.34 3.61 22.21
CA ARG A 14 6.16 2.50 21.67
C ARG A 14 5.30 1.30 21.27
N SER A 15 4.29 0.94 22.08
CA SER A 15 3.31 -0.10 21.77
C SER A 15 2.45 0.26 20.55
N LEU A 16 1.97 1.51 20.48
CA LEU A 16 1.21 2.01 19.33
C LEU A 16 2.07 2.10 18.07
N SER A 17 3.34 2.54 18.19
CA SER A 17 4.34 2.58 17.13
C SER A 17 4.63 1.20 16.57
N LEU A 18 4.82 0.19 17.43
CA LEU A 18 4.98 -1.21 17.02
C LEU A 18 3.74 -1.71 16.26
N SER A 19 2.53 -1.40 16.74
CA SER A 19 1.29 -1.83 16.07
C SER A 19 1.13 -1.25 14.66
N LYS A 20 1.59 -0.01 14.42
CA LYS A 20 1.50 0.63 13.10
C LYS A 20 2.54 0.06 12.14
N SER A 21 3.78 -0.13 12.60
CA SER A 21 4.83 -0.77 11.80
C SER A 21 4.51 -2.22 11.47
N ASP A 22 3.91 -2.96 12.41
CA ASP A 22 3.50 -4.35 12.20
C ASP A 22 2.39 -4.46 11.15
N LYS A 23 1.43 -3.51 11.15
CA LYS A 23 0.39 -3.42 10.10
C LYS A 23 1.01 -3.11 8.73
N LEU A 24 1.94 -2.17 8.65
CA LEU A 24 2.63 -1.83 7.40
C LEU A 24 3.41 -3.02 6.85
N ARG A 25 4.18 -3.72 7.68
CA ARG A 25 4.86 -4.96 7.29
C ARG A 25 3.86 -5.99 6.79
N GLY A 26 2.76 -6.19 7.51
CA GLY A 26 1.73 -7.14 7.14
C GLY A 26 1.08 -6.84 5.78
N VAL A 27 0.89 -5.56 5.42
CA VAL A 27 0.39 -5.17 4.09
C VAL A 27 1.41 -5.48 3.01
N MET A 28 2.69 -5.14 3.22
CA MET A 28 3.74 -5.39 2.24
C MET A 28 4.02 -6.88 2.02
N GLU A 29 4.00 -7.68 3.09
CA GLU A 29 4.12 -9.14 3.00
C GLU A 29 2.92 -9.76 2.29
N GLN A 30 1.70 -9.27 2.54
CA GLN A 30 0.52 -9.73 1.82
C GLN A 30 0.57 -9.36 0.34
N ALA A 31 0.96 -8.13 0.00
CA ALA A 31 1.12 -7.71 -1.39
C ALA A 31 2.15 -8.60 -2.12
N SER A 32 3.28 -8.91 -1.47
CA SER A 32 4.32 -9.76 -2.05
C SER A 32 3.95 -11.25 -2.15
N ARG A 33 3.05 -11.77 -1.31
CA ARG A 33 2.72 -13.21 -1.24
C ARG A 33 1.36 -13.59 -1.83
N ARG A 34 0.42 -12.65 -1.87
CA ARG A 34 -0.96 -12.92 -2.32
C ARG A 34 -1.21 -12.42 -3.73
N ILE A 35 -0.33 -11.59 -4.25
CA ILE A 35 -0.39 -11.07 -5.61
C ILE A 35 0.89 -11.55 -6.31
N ASP A 36 0.98 -12.86 -6.54
CA ASP A 36 2.17 -13.50 -7.14
C ASP A 36 2.51 -12.93 -8.53
N SER A 37 1.53 -12.29 -9.18
CA SER A 37 1.64 -11.58 -10.46
C SER A 37 1.78 -10.04 -10.31
N LEU A 38 2.04 -9.52 -9.10
CA LEU A 38 2.49 -8.15 -8.87
C LEU A 38 3.98 -8.17 -8.55
N ARG A 39 4.78 -7.56 -9.43
CA ARG A 39 6.24 -7.55 -9.30
C ARG A 39 6.73 -6.12 -9.20
N PHE A 40 7.62 -5.86 -8.25
CA PHE A 40 8.18 -4.53 -8.05
C PHE A 40 9.65 -4.58 -7.69
N HIS A 41 10.35 -3.51 -8.04
CA HIS A 41 11.70 -3.26 -7.59
C HIS A 41 11.67 -2.38 -6.34
N LEU A 42 12.46 -2.73 -5.32
CA LEU A 42 12.65 -1.93 -4.12
C LEU A 42 14.10 -1.44 -4.09
N ASP A 43 14.27 -0.12 -4.20
CA ASP A 43 15.56 0.54 -4.00
C ASP A 43 15.58 1.25 -2.65
N VAL A 44 16.70 1.13 -1.94
CA VAL A 44 16.90 1.71 -0.60
C VAL A 44 18.26 2.39 -0.57
N LYS A 45 18.24 3.71 -0.50
CA LYS A 45 19.40 4.58 -0.34
C LYS A 45 19.55 4.96 1.12
N ARG A 46 20.75 4.78 1.67
CA ARG A 46 21.02 4.99 3.11
C ARG A 46 22.40 5.58 3.38
N PRO A 47 22.48 6.66 4.18
CA PRO A 47 23.76 7.19 4.64
C PRO A 47 24.63 6.16 5.39
N PRO A 48 25.98 6.22 5.27
CA PRO A 48 26.75 7.27 4.59
C PRO A 48 26.96 7.04 3.09
N ARG A 49 26.45 5.95 2.53
CA ARG A 49 26.64 5.62 1.11
C ARG A 49 25.89 6.56 0.16
N ASP A 50 24.79 7.13 0.66
CA ASP A 50 23.97 8.12 -0.01
C ASP A 50 23.79 9.34 0.90
N GLU A 51 23.67 10.54 0.32
CA GLU A 51 23.47 11.78 1.09
C GLU A 51 22.15 11.79 1.86
N ASN A 52 21.13 11.15 1.31
CA ASN A 52 19.77 11.14 1.84
C ASN A 52 19.29 9.71 2.07
N TRP A 53 18.46 9.52 3.09
CA TRP A 53 17.73 8.27 3.26
C TRP A 53 16.46 8.32 2.41
N GLN A 54 16.41 7.48 1.39
CA GLN A 54 15.25 7.35 0.50
C GLN A 54 14.95 5.88 0.21
N CYS A 55 13.66 5.54 0.15
CA CYS A 55 13.21 4.24 -0.35
C CYS A 55 12.25 4.49 -1.53
N SER A 56 12.36 3.71 -2.59
CA SER A 56 11.42 3.75 -3.71
C SER A 56 10.98 2.35 -4.11
N ILE A 57 9.69 2.22 -4.39
CA ILE A 57 9.10 1.02 -4.96
C ILE A 57 8.72 1.36 -6.39
N VAL A 58 9.19 0.56 -7.36
CA VAL A 58 8.96 0.79 -8.78
C VAL A 58 8.20 -0.41 -9.36
N PHE A 59 7.06 -0.13 -9.98
CA PHE A 59 6.26 -1.10 -10.71
C PHE A 59 6.47 -0.88 -12.21
N ASP A 60 6.85 -1.91 -12.95
CA ASP A 60 6.92 -1.84 -14.41
C ASP A 60 5.58 -2.30 -15.00
N GLY A 61 4.76 -1.33 -15.41
CA GLY A 61 3.46 -1.59 -16.05
C GLY A 61 3.53 -2.31 -17.39
N LYS A 62 4.72 -2.47 -17.97
CA LYS A 62 4.96 -3.21 -19.22
C LYS A 62 5.58 -4.59 -19.01
N ASP A 63 5.84 -4.99 -17.76
CA ASP A 63 6.37 -6.31 -17.46
C ASP A 63 5.32 -7.39 -17.76
N LYS A 64 5.57 -8.16 -18.82
CA LYS A 64 4.71 -9.26 -19.26
C LYS A 64 4.67 -10.44 -18.30
N SER A 65 5.58 -10.49 -17.32
CA SER A 65 5.60 -11.51 -16.26
C SER A 65 4.82 -11.10 -15.02
N ALA A 66 4.20 -9.91 -15.03
CA ALA A 66 3.49 -9.33 -13.90
C ALA A 66 2.12 -8.80 -14.33
N ASP A 67 1.14 -9.71 -14.44
CA ASP A 67 -0.19 -9.42 -14.99
C ASP A 67 -0.94 -8.29 -14.25
N PHE A 68 -0.63 -8.04 -12.97
CA PHE A 68 -1.25 -6.96 -12.20
C PHE A 68 -0.53 -5.62 -12.32
N ASN A 69 0.71 -5.56 -12.80
CA ASN A 69 1.47 -4.31 -12.81
C ASN A 69 0.80 -3.25 -13.67
N ALA A 70 0.26 -3.60 -14.84
CA ALA A 70 -0.41 -2.64 -15.71
C ALA A 70 -1.65 -2.00 -15.03
N GLY A 71 -2.51 -2.84 -14.46
CA GLY A 71 -3.70 -2.39 -13.73
C GLY A 71 -3.34 -1.59 -12.47
N PHE A 72 -2.29 -2.01 -11.76
CA PHE A 72 -1.83 -1.31 -10.56
C PHE A 72 -1.20 0.05 -10.89
N CYS A 73 -0.44 0.17 -11.99
CA CYS A 73 0.08 1.45 -12.45
C CYS A 73 -1.03 2.43 -12.81
N LEU A 74 -2.09 1.98 -13.48
CA LEU A 74 -3.27 2.81 -13.77
C LEU A 74 -3.93 3.29 -12.47
N PHE A 75 -4.10 2.41 -11.49
CA PHE A 75 -4.62 2.77 -10.18
C PHE A 75 -3.74 3.81 -9.47
N LEU A 76 -2.42 3.65 -9.48
CA LEU A 76 -1.49 4.58 -8.83
C LEU A 76 -1.48 5.95 -9.52
N GLU A 77 -1.62 5.98 -10.84
CA GLU A 77 -1.76 7.21 -11.62
C GLU A 77 -3.01 7.98 -11.20
N GLU A 78 -4.18 7.31 -11.19
CA GLU A 78 -5.43 7.91 -10.75
C GLU A 78 -5.35 8.36 -9.29
N TRP A 79 -4.83 7.50 -8.39
CA TRP A 79 -4.72 7.84 -6.98
C TRP A 79 -3.80 9.04 -6.71
N ARG A 80 -2.72 9.19 -7.48
CA ARG A 80 -1.86 10.39 -7.44
C ARG A 80 -2.69 11.63 -7.75
N ASP A 81 -3.42 11.64 -8.86
CA ASP A 81 -4.18 12.81 -9.31
C ASP A 81 -5.24 13.22 -8.28
N TYR A 82 -6.03 12.27 -7.77
CA TYR A 82 -7.02 12.54 -6.72
C TYR A 82 -6.40 13.02 -5.41
N ARG A 83 -5.22 12.51 -5.05
CA ARG A 83 -4.49 13.00 -3.87
C ARG A 83 -4.01 14.43 -4.06
N ASP A 84 -3.48 14.76 -5.23
CA ASP A 84 -2.91 16.07 -5.52
C ASP A 84 -4.04 17.11 -5.60
N GLU A 85 -5.15 16.82 -6.31
CA GLU A 85 -6.36 17.65 -6.29
C GLU A 85 -6.90 17.89 -4.87
N ARG A 86 -6.84 16.86 -4.02
CA ARG A 86 -7.27 16.98 -2.63
C ARG A 86 -6.33 17.85 -1.79
N GLN A 87 -5.03 17.85 -2.09
CA GLN A 87 -4.02 18.71 -1.44
C GLN A 87 -4.14 20.16 -1.92
N GLU A 88 -4.43 20.37 -3.21
CA GLU A 88 -4.66 21.67 -3.82
C GLU A 88 -6.02 22.29 -3.44
N GLY A 89 -6.95 21.47 -2.93
CA GLY A 89 -8.26 21.90 -2.46
C GLY A 89 -9.32 22.01 -3.57
N THR A 90 -9.01 21.53 -4.77
CA THR A 90 -9.92 21.48 -5.92
C THR A 90 -10.93 20.33 -5.82
N LEU A 91 -10.61 19.30 -5.03
CA LEU A 91 -11.49 18.17 -4.74
C LEU A 91 -12.04 18.21 -3.31
N SER A 92 -13.37 18.09 -3.17
CA SER A 92 -14.02 18.03 -1.85
C SER A 92 -13.76 16.70 -1.15
N LYS A 93 -13.85 16.71 0.19
CA LYS A 93 -13.69 15.50 1.00
C LYS A 93 -14.70 14.41 0.63
N ASP A 94 -15.96 14.78 0.41
CA ASP A 94 -17.04 13.83 0.12
C ASP A 94 -16.83 13.16 -1.25
N LYS A 95 -16.37 13.92 -2.25
CA LYS A 95 -16.02 13.36 -3.57
C LYS A 95 -14.82 12.43 -3.51
N TYR A 96 -13.80 12.80 -2.73
CA TYR A 96 -12.64 11.94 -2.52
C TYR A 96 -13.03 10.62 -1.82
N GLN A 97 -13.92 10.68 -0.83
CA GLN A 97 -14.42 9.50 -0.14
C GLN A 97 -15.28 8.62 -1.06
N ASP A 98 -16.18 9.22 -1.83
CA ASP A 98 -17.00 8.50 -2.82
C ASP A 98 -16.13 7.80 -3.87
N TRP A 99 -15.05 8.44 -4.33
CA TRP A 99 -14.04 7.80 -5.19
C TRP A 99 -13.38 6.60 -4.49
N GLN A 100 -12.95 6.72 -3.23
CA GLN A 100 -12.34 5.61 -2.49
C GLN A 100 -13.30 4.42 -2.36
N GLU A 101 -14.57 4.66 -2.04
CA GLU A 101 -15.59 3.62 -1.88
C GLU A 101 -15.90 2.93 -3.21
N LYS A 102 -16.05 3.69 -4.30
CA LYS A 102 -16.25 3.15 -5.66
C LYS A 102 -15.07 2.32 -6.13
N THR A 103 -13.85 2.81 -5.92
CA THR A 103 -12.62 2.11 -6.30
C THR A 103 -12.45 0.82 -5.50
N LEU A 104 -12.73 0.85 -4.19
CA LEU A 104 -12.74 -0.35 -3.35
C LEU A 104 -13.78 -1.37 -3.83
N ALA A 105 -15.00 -0.94 -4.12
CA ALA A 105 -16.05 -1.82 -4.64
C ALA A 105 -15.63 -2.45 -5.97
N TYR A 106 -15.09 -1.66 -6.90
CA TYR A 106 -14.60 -2.12 -8.19
C TYR A 106 -13.55 -3.23 -8.04
N TYR A 107 -12.47 -2.97 -7.28
CA TYR A 107 -11.39 -3.95 -7.09
C TYR A 107 -11.76 -5.13 -6.19
N SER A 108 -12.76 -5.00 -5.31
CA SER A 108 -13.29 -6.13 -4.54
C SER A 108 -14.16 -7.07 -5.37
N SER A 109 -14.79 -6.54 -6.42
CA SER A 109 -15.72 -7.26 -7.29
C SER A 109 -15.05 -7.86 -8.53
N THR A 110 -13.91 -7.33 -8.93
CA THR A 110 -13.05 -7.94 -9.94
C THR A 110 -12.37 -9.14 -9.33
N ALA A 111 -13.00 -10.31 -9.49
CA ALA A 111 -12.35 -11.57 -9.16
C ALA A 111 -11.01 -11.64 -9.90
N VAL A 112 -9.95 -11.87 -9.15
CA VAL A 112 -8.69 -12.36 -9.68
C VAL A 112 -9.06 -13.69 -10.34
N ASN A 113 -9.22 -13.73 -11.66
CA ASN A 113 -9.44 -14.99 -12.36
C ASN A 113 -8.15 -15.80 -12.15
N SER A 114 -8.11 -16.62 -11.10
CA SER A 114 -7.21 -17.75 -11.05
C SER A 114 -7.72 -18.71 -12.11
N ASP A 115 -7.21 -18.61 -13.33
CA ASP A 115 -7.28 -19.68 -14.31
C ASP A 115 -6.47 -20.87 -13.77
N THR A 116 -7.02 -21.55 -12.77
CA THR A 116 -6.88 -22.98 -12.61
C THR A 116 -8.22 -23.56 -12.97
N ASP A 117 -8.50 -23.60 -14.27
CA ASP A 117 -9.35 -24.65 -14.78
C ASP A 117 -8.78 -25.17 -16.11
N LYS A 118 -8.76 -26.50 -16.21
CA LYS A 118 -8.49 -27.36 -17.39
C LYS A 118 -7.07 -27.92 -17.59
N SER A 119 -6.87 -29.12 -17.04
CA SER A 119 -6.39 -30.26 -17.84
C SER A 119 -7.10 -31.54 -17.38
N GLU A 120 -8.01 -32.00 -18.24
CA GLU A 120 -8.45 -33.38 -18.55
C GLU A 120 -8.74 -34.40 -17.41
#